data_AF-A0A2P6QMA6-F1
#
_entry.id   AF-A0A2P6QMA6-F1
#
_cell.length_a   1.000
_cell.length_b   1.000
_cell.length_c   1.000
_cell.angle_alpha   90.00
_cell.angle_beta   90.00
_cell.angle_gamma   90.00
#
_symmetry.space_group_name_H-M   'P 1'
#
loop_
_entity.id
_entity.type
_entity.pdbx_description
1 polymer ?
#
loop_
_entity_poly.entity_id
_entity_poly.type
_entity_poly.pdbx_seq_one_letter_code
_entity_poly.pdbx_strand_id
1 'polypeptide(L)'
;MLHSRPLPSVFLFTQILGQLVKLKQYSAVISLNRQMGLIGIVPNDYTLNTIINCYCHLNQMGFSLSVLAQFFKSGLQPDVFTLNTLINGFILENQVAKATALFTKMVEGGYCKPDVFTFNTVIKGFCMMGNNSAAMQLLRKMEERGYEPEPDVVTYTTII
;
A
#
# COMPACT_ATOMS: atom_id res chain seq x y z
N MET A 1 -7.23 41.45 -16.93
CA MET A 1 -6.36 40.99 -15.82
C MET A 1 -6.99 39.73 -15.25
N LEU A 2 -6.40 38.56 -15.52
CA LEU A 2 -6.89 37.29 -14.98
C LEU A 2 -6.60 37.27 -13.47
N HIS A 3 -7.65 37.37 -12.65
CA HIS A 3 -7.57 37.02 -11.23
C HIS A 3 -7.26 35.53 -11.11
N SER A 4 -5.98 35.18 -11.06
CA SER A 4 -5.55 33.84 -10.68
C SER A 4 -5.94 33.64 -9.22
N ARG A 5 -6.99 32.84 -8.98
CA ARG A 5 -7.30 32.35 -7.64
C ARG A 5 -6.05 31.64 -7.10
N PRO A 6 -5.65 31.88 -5.84
CA PRO A 6 -4.48 31.20 -5.28
C PRO A 6 -4.68 29.68 -5.39
N LEU A 7 -3.63 28.98 -5.82
CA LEU A 7 -3.65 27.52 -5.93
C LEU A 7 -4.05 26.95 -4.55
N PRO A 8 -5.06 26.07 -4.48
CA PRO A 8 -5.40 25.43 -3.21
C PRO A 8 -4.19 24.65 -2.70
N SER A 9 -3.94 24.66 -1.39
CA SER A 9 -2.76 24.00 -0.83
C SER A 9 -2.82 22.49 -1.05
N VAL A 10 -1.65 21.85 -1.24
CA VAL A 10 -1.50 20.38 -1.26
C VAL A 10 -2.19 19.76 -0.04
N PHE A 11 -2.07 20.41 1.11
CA PHE A 11 -2.71 20.00 2.36
C PHE A 11 -4.23 19.84 2.24
N LEU A 12 -4.93 20.82 1.65
CA LEU A 12 -6.39 20.75 1.49
C LEU A 12 -6.80 19.56 0.61
N PHE A 13 -6.06 19.34 -0.48
CA PHE A 13 -6.28 18.17 -1.34
C PHE A 13 -6.03 16.86 -0.58
N THR A 14 -4.92 16.75 0.18
CA THR A 14 -4.64 15.53 0.97
C THR A 14 -5.73 15.23 1.99
N GLN A 15 -6.31 16.26 2.61
CA GLN A 15 -7.42 16.10 3.55
C GLN A 15 -8.69 15.58 2.86
N ILE A 16 -9.05 16.16 1.70
CA ILE A 16 -10.21 15.72 0.91
C ILE A 16 -10.00 14.27 0.44
N LEU A 17 -8.81 13.97 -0.09
CA LEU A 17 -8.44 12.61 -0.51
C LEU A 17 -8.61 11.61 0.64
N GLY A 18 -8.11 11.94 1.83
CA GLY A 18 -8.28 11.10 3.01
C GLY A 18 -9.75 10.84 3.37
N GLN A 19 -10.64 11.83 3.23
CA GLN A 19 -12.07 11.64 3.46
C GLN A 19 -12.72 10.76 2.38
N LEU A 20 -12.40 10.98 1.11
CA LEU A 20 -12.93 10.17 0.02
C LEU A 20 -12.50 8.69 0.12
N VAL A 21 -11.26 8.43 0.56
CA VAL A 21 -10.78 7.07 0.84
C VAL A 21 -11.60 6.41 1.96
N LYS A 22 -11.90 7.13 3.05
CA LYS A 22 -12.75 6.62 4.14
C LYS A 22 -14.17 6.28 3.66
N LEU A 23 -14.69 7.06 2.72
CA LEU A 23 -15.97 6.81 2.04
C LEU A 23 -15.89 5.76 0.91
N LYS A 24 -14.72 5.15 0.70
CA LYS A 24 -14.44 4.18 -0.38
C LYS A 24 -14.72 4.72 -1.79
N GLN A 25 -14.66 6.04 -1.98
CA GLN A 25 -14.85 6.70 -3.26
C GLN A 25 -13.53 6.75 -4.05
N TYR A 26 -12.95 5.59 -4.34
CA TYR A 26 -11.61 5.47 -4.95
C TYR A 26 -11.52 6.10 -6.35
N SER A 27 -12.59 6.02 -7.16
CA SER A 27 -12.63 6.66 -8.48
C SER A 27 -12.62 8.19 -8.39
N ALA A 28 -13.29 8.76 -7.38
CA ALA A 28 -13.29 10.19 -7.12
C ALA A 28 -11.89 10.68 -6.69
N VAL A 29 -11.20 9.90 -5.85
CA VAL A 29 -9.79 10.15 -5.45
C VAL A 29 -8.89 10.24 -6.69
N ILE A 30 -8.96 9.26 -7.59
CA ILE A 30 -8.14 9.24 -8.81
C ILE A 30 -8.46 10.45 -9.72
N SER A 31 -9.74 10.79 -9.85
CA SER A 31 -10.18 11.95 -10.63
C SER A 31 -9.66 13.26 -10.05
N LEU A 32 -9.69 13.41 -8.71
CA LEU A 32 -9.19 14.58 -8.01
C LEU A 32 -7.66 14.71 -8.15
N ASN A 33 -6.92 13.60 -8.05
CA ASN A 33 -5.47 13.61 -8.26
C ASN A 33 -5.08 14.04 -9.69
N ARG A 34 -5.86 13.62 -10.70
CA ARG A 34 -5.66 14.09 -12.07
C ARG A 34 -5.88 15.61 -12.16
N GLN A 35 -6.90 16.13 -11.51
CA GLN A 35 -7.16 17.57 -11.46
C GLN A 35 -6.02 18.33 -10.77
N MET A 36 -5.47 17.82 -9.65
CA MET A 36 -4.29 18.39 -9.00
C MET A 36 -3.12 18.55 -9.97
N GLY A 37 -2.82 17.52 -10.76
CA GLY A 37 -1.76 17.57 -11.77
C GLY A 37 -2.02 18.61 -12.86
N LEU A 38 -3.26 18.74 -13.33
CA LEU A 38 -3.64 19.72 -14.37
C LEU A 38 -3.46 21.18 -13.90
N ILE A 39 -3.64 21.46 -12.60
CA ILE A 39 -3.43 22.79 -12.02
C ILE A 39 -1.99 22.99 -11.51
N GLY A 40 -1.07 22.06 -11.80
CA GLY A 40 0.34 22.17 -11.46
C GLY A 40 0.69 21.88 -10.00
N ILE A 41 -0.22 21.24 -9.24
CA ILE A 41 0.05 20.81 -7.88
C ILE A 41 0.71 19.44 -7.92
N VAL A 42 1.95 19.37 -7.43
CA VAL A 42 2.73 18.13 -7.38
C VAL A 42 2.27 17.27 -6.18
N PRO A 43 1.85 16.00 -6.41
CA PRO A 43 1.56 15.07 -5.33
C PRO A 43 2.79 14.79 -4.47
N ASN A 44 2.60 14.75 -3.15
CA ASN A 44 3.62 14.23 -2.22
C ASN A 44 3.53 12.70 -2.08
N ASP A 45 4.48 12.12 -1.35
CA ASP A 45 4.54 10.70 -0.96
C ASP A 45 3.21 10.16 -0.41
N TYR A 46 2.57 10.87 0.51
CA TYR A 46 1.28 10.51 1.09
C TYR A 46 0.17 10.42 0.03
N THR A 47 0.14 11.40 -0.88
CA THR A 47 -0.83 11.42 -1.98
C THR A 47 -0.60 10.23 -2.90
N LEU A 48 0.64 9.97 -3.32
CA LEU A 48 0.96 8.85 -4.21
C LEU A 48 0.60 7.50 -3.58
N ASN A 49 0.90 7.31 -2.29
CA ASN A 49 0.49 6.13 -1.52
C ASN A 49 -1.03 5.96 -1.47
N THR A 50 -1.75 7.06 -1.28
CA THR A 50 -3.22 7.06 -1.34
C THR A 50 -3.73 6.61 -2.71
N ILE A 51 -3.11 7.08 -3.80
CA ILE A 51 -3.52 6.69 -5.17
C ILE A 51 -3.20 5.23 -5.45
N ILE A 52 -2.03 4.72 -5.03
CA ILE A 52 -1.68 3.29 -5.09
C ILE A 52 -2.77 2.46 -4.41
N ASN A 53 -3.14 2.80 -3.17
CA ASN A 53 -4.18 2.11 -2.42
C ASN A 53 -5.54 2.12 -3.15
N CYS A 54 -5.92 3.25 -3.75
CA CYS A 54 -7.16 3.37 -4.52
C CYS A 54 -7.16 2.46 -5.75
N TYR A 55 -6.05 2.40 -6.51
CA TYR A 55 -5.94 1.48 -7.65
C TYR A 55 -5.95 0.02 -7.21
N CYS A 56 -5.31 -0.32 -6.09
CA CYS A 56 -5.38 -1.67 -5.52
C CYS A 56 -6.82 -2.08 -5.21
N HIS A 57 -7.61 -1.21 -4.56
CA HIS A 57 -9.01 -1.48 -4.24
C HIS A 57 -9.95 -1.52 -5.45
N LEU A 58 -9.50 -1.00 -6.60
CA LEU A 58 -10.23 -1.07 -7.87
C LEU A 58 -9.77 -2.24 -8.76
N ASN A 59 -8.93 -3.15 -8.25
CA ASN A 59 -8.32 -4.23 -9.02
C ASN A 59 -7.61 -3.72 -10.29
N GLN A 60 -6.85 -2.64 -10.11
CA GLN A 60 -6.12 -1.94 -11.16
C GLN A 60 -4.62 -1.90 -10.86
N MET A 61 -4.02 -3.06 -10.54
CA MET A 61 -2.61 -3.15 -10.14
C MET A 61 -1.62 -2.60 -11.17
N GLY A 62 -1.92 -2.66 -12.48
CA GLY A 62 -1.07 -2.04 -13.50
C GLY A 62 -0.92 -0.52 -13.32
N PHE A 63 -2.00 0.16 -12.95
CA PHE A 63 -1.96 1.60 -12.65
C PHE A 63 -1.30 1.86 -11.29
N SER A 64 -1.52 1.00 -10.29
CA SER A 64 -0.81 1.06 -9.01
C SER A 64 0.71 1.03 -9.18
N LEU A 65 1.22 0.09 -9.99
CA LEU A 65 2.65 -0.01 -10.32
C LEU A 65 3.16 1.16 -11.16
N SER A 66 2.30 1.78 -11.98
CA SER A 66 2.65 3.00 -12.72
C SER A 66 2.85 4.20 -11.78
N VAL A 67 2.05 4.29 -10.70
CA VAL A 67 2.25 5.30 -9.64
C VAL A 67 3.51 4.98 -8.82
N LEU A 68 3.82 3.70 -8.58
CA LEU A 68 5.11 3.33 -7.99
C LEU A 68 6.30 3.80 -8.86
N ALA A 69 6.21 3.70 -10.19
CA ALA A 69 7.24 4.24 -11.07
C ALA A 69 7.37 5.78 -10.94
N GLN A 70 6.29 6.48 -10.59
CA GLN A 70 6.31 7.91 -10.32
C GLN A 70 7.08 8.25 -9.04
N PHE A 71 7.05 7.41 -7.99
CA PHE A 71 7.92 7.61 -6.80
C PHE A 71 9.37 7.76 -7.22
N PHE A 72 9.89 6.78 -7.96
CA PHE A 72 11.28 6.78 -8.39
C PHE A 72 11.63 7.94 -9.33
N LYS A 73 10.73 8.28 -10.27
CA LYS A 73 10.92 9.44 -11.16
C LYS A 73 11.00 10.77 -10.41
N SER A 74 10.30 10.88 -9.29
CA SER A 74 10.31 12.06 -8.41
C SER A 74 11.44 12.02 -7.37
N GLY A 75 12.34 11.03 -7.42
CA GLY A 75 13.40 10.87 -6.42
C GLY A 75 12.91 10.44 -5.04
N LEU A 76 11.66 9.98 -4.93
CA LEU A 76 11.08 9.46 -3.70
C LEU A 76 11.37 7.97 -3.58
N GLN A 77 11.55 7.50 -2.34
CA GLN A 77 11.71 6.07 -2.05
C GLN A 77 10.42 5.50 -1.46
N PRO A 78 9.90 4.38 -2.00
CA PRO A 78 8.82 3.63 -1.36
C PRO A 78 9.24 3.17 0.04
N ASP A 79 8.37 3.40 1.00
CA ASP A 79 8.54 2.93 2.39
C ASP A 79 7.76 1.64 2.65
N VAL A 80 7.80 1.17 3.90
CA VAL A 80 7.10 -0.05 4.32
C VAL A 80 5.59 0.05 4.07
N PHE A 81 5.00 1.23 4.26
CA PHE A 81 3.59 1.47 3.99
C PHE A 81 3.25 1.30 2.50
N THR A 82 4.09 1.85 1.63
CA THR A 82 3.94 1.74 0.16
C THR A 82 3.97 0.28 -0.27
N LEU A 83 4.96 -0.48 0.21
CA LEU A 83 5.13 -1.88 -0.16
C LEU A 83 4.00 -2.77 0.42
N ASN A 84 3.57 -2.51 1.66
CA ASN A 84 2.43 -3.18 2.27
C ASN A 84 1.14 -2.97 1.47
N THR A 85 0.92 -1.75 0.97
CA THR A 85 -0.21 -1.42 0.12
C THR A 85 -0.20 -2.23 -1.19
N LEU A 86 0.98 -2.41 -1.80
CA LEU A 86 1.15 -3.23 -3.00
C LEU A 86 0.98 -4.72 -2.73
N ILE A 87 1.54 -5.24 -1.63
CA ILE A 87 1.35 -6.63 -1.18
C ILE A 87 -0.14 -6.92 -1.02
N ASN A 88 -0.86 -6.06 -0.29
CA ASN A 88 -2.31 -6.19 -0.11
C ASN A 88 -3.05 -6.10 -1.46
N GLY A 89 -2.65 -5.19 -2.35
CA GLY A 89 -3.23 -5.08 -3.69
C GLY A 89 -3.09 -6.35 -4.52
N PHE A 90 -1.92 -7.00 -4.50
CA PHE A 90 -1.73 -8.30 -5.15
C PHE A 90 -2.62 -9.38 -4.53
N ILE A 91 -2.81 -9.38 -3.21
CA ILE A 91 -3.71 -10.33 -2.54
C ILE A 91 -5.17 -10.11 -2.94
N LEU A 92 -5.63 -8.84 -3.03
CA LEU A 92 -6.98 -8.50 -3.46
C LEU A 92 -7.28 -8.97 -4.90
N GLU A 93 -6.27 -8.97 -5.78
CA GLU A 93 -6.37 -9.51 -7.14
C GLU A 93 -6.07 -11.02 -7.23
N ASN A 94 -5.99 -11.74 -6.11
CA ASN A 94 -5.67 -13.17 -6.05
C ASN A 94 -4.29 -13.52 -6.68
N GLN A 95 -3.35 -12.57 -6.67
CA GLN A 95 -1.97 -12.72 -7.16
C GLN A 95 -0.98 -12.94 -6.01
N VAL A 96 -1.30 -13.83 -5.07
CA VAL A 96 -0.52 -14.04 -3.84
C VAL A 96 0.95 -14.42 -4.12
N ALA A 97 1.24 -15.13 -5.21
CA ALA A 97 2.63 -15.43 -5.59
C ALA A 97 3.47 -14.16 -5.86
N LYS A 98 2.86 -13.08 -6.37
CA LYS A 98 3.54 -11.78 -6.54
C LYS A 98 3.66 -11.04 -5.22
N ALA A 99 2.64 -11.13 -4.36
CA ALA A 99 2.66 -10.58 -3.02
C ALA A 99 3.81 -11.19 -2.19
N THR A 100 3.95 -12.52 -2.21
CA THR A 100 5.03 -13.24 -1.51
C THR A 100 6.39 -12.95 -2.10
N ALA A 101 6.52 -12.86 -3.43
CA ALA A 101 7.78 -12.46 -4.06
C ALA A 101 8.23 -11.05 -3.65
N LEU A 102 7.28 -10.10 -3.52
CA LEU A 102 7.59 -8.76 -3.03
C LEU A 102 7.99 -8.77 -1.54
N PHE A 103 7.25 -9.53 -0.72
CA PHE A 103 7.58 -9.74 0.68
C PHE A 103 8.98 -10.34 0.86
N THR A 104 9.33 -11.40 0.13
CA THR A 104 10.67 -12.01 0.16
C THR A 104 11.75 -11.00 -0.21
N LYS A 105 11.52 -10.15 -1.23
CA LYS A 105 12.47 -9.07 -1.57
C LYS A 105 12.66 -8.04 -0.46
N MET A 106 11.63 -7.76 0.33
CA MET A 106 11.76 -6.90 1.52
C MET A 106 12.63 -7.56 2.58
N VAL A 107 12.39 -8.84 2.86
CA VAL A 107 13.16 -9.63 3.85
C VAL A 107 14.63 -9.77 3.44
N GLU A 108 14.91 -10.16 2.20
CA GLU A 108 16.27 -10.43 1.71
C GLU A 108 17.03 -9.15 1.36
N GLY A 109 16.35 -8.14 0.82
CA GLY A 109 16.98 -6.91 0.34
C GLY A 109 17.38 -5.96 1.46
N GLY A 110 16.79 -6.07 2.66
CA GLY A 110 17.15 -5.29 3.84
C GLY A 110 16.88 -3.77 3.78
N TYR A 111 16.58 -3.22 2.60
CA TYR A 111 16.34 -1.78 2.39
C TYR A 111 15.04 -1.28 3.04
N CYS A 112 14.05 -2.17 3.17
CA CYS A 112 12.77 -1.87 3.79
C CYS A 112 12.34 -3.08 4.63
N LYS A 113 12.49 -2.97 5.95
CA LYS A 113 12.18 -4.06 6.86
C LYS A 113 10.66 -4.26 6.96
N PRO A 114 10.15 -5.48 6.72
CA PRO A 114 8.76 -5.82 7.01
C PRO A 114 8.40 -5.58 8.47
N ASP A 115 7.25 -4.94 8.70
CA ASP A 115 6.65 -4.75 10.02
C ASP A 115 5.55 -5.79 10.30
N VAL A 116 4.99 -5.76 11.52
CA VAL A 116 3.94 -6.72 11.93
C VAL A 116 2.74 -6.70 10.96
N PHE A 117 2.40 -5.53 10.43
CA PHE A 117 1.34 -5.37 9.43
C PHE A 117 1.67 -6.09 8.12
N THR A 118 2.93 -6.04 7.68
CA THR A 118 3.42 -6.76 6.49
C THR A 118 3.18 -8.26 6.64
N PHE A 119 3.60 -8.85 7.77
CA PHE A 119 3.41 -10.27 8.04
C PHE A 119 1.93 -10.62 8.11
N ASN A 120 1.13 -9.86 8.87
CA ASN A 120 -0.32 -10.08 8.97
C ASN A 120 -1.00 -10.05 7.60
N THR A 121 -0.58 -9.13 6.72
CA THR A 121 -1.09 -9.04 5.35
C THR A 121 -0.77 -10.29 4.53
N VAL A 122 0.47 -10.80 4.59
CA VAL A 122 0.86 -12.01 3.85
C VAL A 122 0.21 -13.26 4.42
N ILE A 123 0.13 -13.40 5.75
CA ILE A 123 -0.60 -14.47 6.45
C ILE A 123 -2.06 -14.49 5.98
N LYS A 124 -2.74 -13.34 5.99
CA LYS A 124 -4.11 -13.20 5.47
C LYS A 124 -4.22 -13.69 4.02
N GLY A 125 -3.26 -13.32 3.16
CA GLY A 125 -3.22 -13.78 1.77
C GLY A 125 -3.14 -15.31 1.64
N PHE A 126 -2.33 -15.96 2.49
CA PHE A 126 -2.25 -17.43 2.52
C PHE A 126 -3.55 -18.06 3.01
N CYS A 127 -4.17 -17.53 4.07
CA CYS A 127 -5.47 -17.99 4.57
C CYS A 127 -6.57 -17.88 3.50
N MET A 128 -6.63 -16.76 2.76
CA MET A 128 -7.60 -16.54 1.69
C MET A 128 -7.46 -17.54 0.53
N MET A 129 -6.27 -18.07 0.29
CA MET A 129 -6.03 -19.13 -0.69
C MET A 129 -6.25 -20.55 -0.14
N GLY A 130 -6.56 -20.70 1.15
CA GLY A 130 -6.61 -21.99 1.83
C GLY A 130 -5.23 -22.61 2.08
N ASN A 131 -4.14 -21.86 1.93
CA ASN A 131 -2.79 -22.33 2.22
C ASN A 131 -2.43 -22.13 3.70
N ASN A 132 -3.16 -22.82 4.58
CA ASN A 132 -3.01 -22.70 6.03
C ASN A 132 -1.61 -23.13 6.50
N SER A 133 -0.95 -24.04 5.77
CA SER A 133 0.41 -24.47 6.09
C SER A 133 1.40 -23.32 5.99
N ALA A 134 1.36 -22.55 4.90
CA ALA A 134 2.24 -21.39 4.73
C ALA A 134 1.93 -20.27 5.73
N ALA A 135 0.65 -20.03 6.01
CA ALA A 135 0.22 -19.08 7.05
C ALA A 135 0.81 -19.44 8.42
N MET A 136 0.67 -20.70 8.84
CA MET A 136 1.21 -21.18 10.12
C MET A 136 2.74 -21.18 10.17
N GLN A 137 3.42 -21.50 9.07
CA GLN A 137 4.88 -21.39 9.01
C GLN A 137 5.35 -19.95 9.22
N LEU A 138 4.66 -18.99 8.63
CA LEU A 138 4.99 -17.58 8.77
C LEU A 138 4.73 -17.06 10.19
N LEU A 139 3.63 -17.48 10.84
CA LEU A 139 3.39 -17.19 12.26
C LEU A 139 4.50 -17.76 13.14
N ARG A 140 4.85 -19.05 12.97
CA ARG A 140 5.90 -19.69 13.77
C ARG A 140 7.24 -18.98 13.64
N LYS A 141 7.56 -18.48 12.45
CA LYS A 141 8.76 -17.68 12.21
C LYS A 141 8.75 -16.39 13.05
N MET A 142 7.59 -15.73 13.20
CA MET A 142 7.47 -14.55 14.07
C MET A 142 7.57 -14.90 15.56
N GLU A 143 7.17 -16.11 15.95
CA GLU A 143 7.28 -16.61 17.34
C GLU A 143 8.71 -17.06 17.71
N GLU A 144 9.63 -17.13 16.76
CA GLU A 144 11.03 -17.47 17.04
C GLU A 144 11.64 -16.42 17.98
N ARG A 145 12.34 -16.91 19.03
CA ARG A 145 12.90 -16.02 20.05
C ARG A 145 13.90 -15.04 19.43
N GLY A 146 13.63 -13.75 19.60
CA GLY A 146 14.46 -12.67 19.06
C GLY A 146 14.19 -12.34 17.60
N TYR A 147 13.13 -12.90 17.01
CA TYR A 147 12.61 -12.47 15.72
C TYR A 147 11.85 -11.16 15.87
N GLU A 148 12.13 -10.20 15.00
CA GLU A 148 11.36 -8.96 14.90
C GLU A 148 10.78 -8.85 13.49
N PRO A 149 9.48 -8.52 13.34
CA PRO A 149 8.51 -8.15 14.38
C PRO A 149 7.90 -9.35 15.14
N GLU A 150 7.55 -9.14 16.41
CA GLU A 150 6.75 -10.08 17.21
C GLU A 150 5.28 -10.11 16.75
N PRO A 151 4.59 -11.25 16.87
CA PRO A 151 3.18 -11.38 16.50
C PRO A 151 2.27 -10.61 17.48
N ASP A 152 1.25 -9.94 16.95
CA ASP A 152 0.24 -9.22 17.72
C ASP A 152 -1.12 -9.93 17.72
N VAL A 153 -2.10 -9.34 18.40
CA VAL A 153 -3.48 -9.89 18.44
C VAL A 153 -4.07 -10.04 17.03
N VAL A 154 -3.69 -9.15 16.10
CA VAL A 154 -4.14 -9.23 14.70
C VAL A 154 -3.51 -10.42 13.99
N THR A 155 -2.25 -10.76 14.28
CA THR A 155 -1.58 -11.95 13.73
C THR A 155 -2.37 -13.22 14.06
N TYR A 156 -2.70 -13.42 15.34
CA TYR A 156 -3.43 -14.62 15.76
C TYR A 156 -4.87 -14.66 15.23
N THR A 157 -5.58 -13.52 15.23
CA THR A 157 -6.96 -13.47 14.72
C THR A 157 -7.05 -13.63 13.20
N THR A 158 -5.97 -13.35 12.46
CA THR A 158 -5.93 -13.57 11.00
C THR A 158 -5.90 -15.06 10.61
N ILE A 159 -5.48 -15.93 11.53
CA ILE A 159 -5.34 -17.37 11.32
C ILE A 159 -6.57 -18.18 11.78
N ILE A 160 -7.34 -17.63 12.71
CA ILE A 160 -8.58 -18.23 13.26
C ILE A 160 -9.75 -17.98 12.31
#